data_AF-A0A5P1ECC3-F1
#
_entry.id   AF-A0A5P1ECC3-F1
#
_cell.length_a   1.000
_cell.length_b   1.000
_cell.length_c   1.000
_cell.angle_alpha   90.00
_cell.angle_beta   90.00
_cell.angle_gamma   90.00
#
_symmetry.space_group_name_H-M   'P 1'
#
loop_
_entity.id
_entity.type
_entity.pdbx_description
1 polymer ?
#
loop_
_entity_poly.entity_id
_entity_poly.type
_entity_poly.pdbx_seq_one_letter_code
_entity_poly.pdbx_strand_id
1 'polypeptide(L)'
;MEDQFEELAHNPDIIIATPGRLMHHLVEVDGMSLRTVEYIVFDEADALFGMGFAQQLHTILSQLSENRQTLLFSATLPRALAEFAKSGLRDYKHIMLDQKISPDLSLLFLTVRPEEKVAALLYLVREKIGLDQQTLIFVSTNYRIQFLNILFREEGVESSISYSTMDACARKNNLSKFKARKTMLLIASDNVERGIDIPSLDNVVHFDFPYSPKKFFHKMGRVARAGRKGTAYSFVTPADMPYLLDFHMFFSKPLRPAPTEEEVLHDMEGIYSRIDQALANGETIYGRFPQKFIDLVSDRVREVISGCADLMALQKPCANGFRLHTKIKSKPSRESIRRANDLPLEGVHPMFKALQGSSELTALAFFERLKAFRLVLLRVDNTSMVSLT
;
A
#
# COMPACT_ATOMS: atom_id res chain seq x y z
N MET A 1 -1.29 -18.34 26.71
CA MET A 1 -2.72 -18.59 26.38
C MET A 1 -3.52 -18.52 27.67
N GLU A 2 -3.01 -19.13 28.74
CA GLU A 2 -3.46 -18.99 30.14
C GLU A 2 -3.56 -17.51 30.58
N ASP A 3 -2.57 -16.67 30.27
CA ASP A 3 -2.57 -15.24 30.64
C ASP A 3 -3.84 -14.47 30.20
N GLN A 4 -4.42 -14.78 29.03
CA GLN A 4 -5.64 -14.13 28.54
C GLN A 4 -6.90 -14.56 29.31
N PHE A 5 -6.93 -15.81 29.78
CA PHE A 5 -8.03 -16.31 30.60
C PHE A 5 -7.99 -15.68 31.98
N GLU A 6 -6.78 -15.52 32.55
CA GLU A 6 -6.59 -14.79 33.81
C GLU A 6 -7.02 -13.32 33.68
N GLU A 7 -6.58 -12.60 32.64
CA GLU A 7 -6.97 -11.20 32.42
C GLU A 7 -8.49 -11.02 32.31
N LEU A 8 -9.19 -11.93 31.61
CA LEU A 8 -10.66 -11.88 31.49
C LEU A 8 -11.37 -12.21 32.82
N ALA A 9 -10.82 -13.10 33.63
CA ALA A 9 -11.38 -13.45 34.95
C ALA A 9 -11.38 -12.26 35.93
N HIS A 10 -10.55 -11.23 35.68
CA HIS A 10 -10.56 -9.99 36.46
C HIS A 10 -11.72 -9.04 36.12
N ASN A 11 -12.67 -9.44 35.26
CA ASN A 11 -13.82 -8.64 34.84
C ASN A 11 -13.43 -7.25 34.30
N PRO A 12 -12.67 -7.19 33.20
CA PRO A 12 -12.22 -5.91 32.65
C PRO A 12 -13.40 -5.05 32.18
N ASP A 13 -13.30 -3.73 32.39
CA ASP A 13 -14.31 -2.76 31.95
C ASP A 13 -14.36 -2.61 30.41
N ILE A 14 -13.22 -2.83 29.73
CA ILE A 14 -13.09 -2.68 28.28
C ILE A 14 -12.42 -3.93 27.70
N ILE A 15 -13.08 -4.55 26.71
CA ILE A 15 -12.56 -5.71 25.99
C ILE A 15 -12.33 -5.33 24.52
N ILE A 16 -11.10 -5.48 24.05
CA ILE A 16 -10.74 -5.35 22.63
C ILE A 16 -10.43 -6.75 22.10
N ALA A 17 -11.26 -7.24 21.16
CA ALA A 17 -11.11 -8.60 20.67
C ALA A 17 -11.50 -8.73 19.19
N THR A 18 -10.90 -9.72 18.52
CA THR A 18 -11.40 -10.18 17.22
C THR A 18 -12.60 -11.11 17.42
N PRO A 19 -13.59 -11.14 16.50
CA PRO A 19 -14.82 -11.91 16.69
C PRO A 19 -14.58 -13.39 16.99
N GLY A 20 -13.66 -14.02 16.27
CA GLY A 20 -13.34 -15.44 16.47
C GLY A 20 -12.76 -15.72 17.86
N ARG A 21 -11.86 -14.85 18.36
CA ARG A 21 -11.25 -15.05 19.68
C ARG A 21 -12.23 -14.76 20.82
N LEU A 22 -13.06 -13.72 20.68
CA LEU A 22 -14.10 -13.42 21.66
C LEU A 22 -15.11 -14.56 21.76
N MET A 23 -15.57 -15.10 20.62
CA MET A 23 -16.47 -16.24 20.59
C MET A 23 -15.91 -17.46 21.32
N HIS A 24 -14.63 -17.77 21.07
CA HIS A 24 -13.96 -18.86 21.75
C HIS A 24 -13.97 -18.67 23.28
N HIS A 25 -13.70 -17.46 23.78
CA HIS A 25 -13.78 -17.20 25.21
C HIS A 25 -15.20 -17.32 25.76
N LEU A 26 -16.23 -16.87 25.03
CA LEU A 26 -17.63 -17.01 25.48
C LEU A 26 -18.10 -18.46 25.56
N VAL A 27 -17.48 -19.36 24.80
CA VAL A 27 -17.82 -20.80 24.80
C VAL A 27 -17.00 -21.57 25.84
N GLU A 28 -15.72 -21.25 25.97
CA GLU A 28 -14.79 -22.04 26.81
C GLU A 28 -14.68 -21.52 28.25
N VAL A 29 -15.06 -20.26 28.53
CA VAL A 29 -14.96 -19.67 29.87
C VAL A 29 -16.30 -19.77 30.58
N ASP A 30 -16.40 -20.73 31.49
CA ASP A 30 -17.57 -20.88 32.35
C ASP A 30 -17.83 -19.59 33.14
N GLY A 31 -19.06 -19.07 33.01
CA GLY A 31 -19.51 -17.86 33.70
C GLY A 31 -19.21 -16.54 32.99
N MET A 32 -18.49 -16.53 31.87
CA MET A 32 -18.32 -15.31 31.08
C MET A 32 -19.66 -14.87 30.48
N SER A 33 -19.99 -13.59 30.64
CA SER A 33 -21.25 -13.02 30.16
C SER A 33 -21.04 -11.60 29.66
N LEU A 34 -21.65 -11.26 28.53
CA LEU A 34 -21.64 -9.90 27.98
C LEU A 34 -22.93 -9.13 28.29
N ARG A 35 -23.76 -9.63 29.21
CA ARG A 35 -25.06 -9.02 29.53
C ARG A 35 -24.94 -7.62 30.15
N THR A 36 -23.82 -7.29 30.78
CA THR A 36 -23.55 -5.98 31.39
C THR A 36 -22.97 -4.96 30.40
N VAL A 37 -22.68 -5.38 29.16
CA VAL A 37 -22.10 -4.48 28.15
C VAL A 37 -23.13 -3.45 27.71
N GLU A 38 -22.81 -2.18 27.94
CA GLU A 38 -23.61 -1.03 27.52
C GLU A 38 -23.19 -0.47 26.16
N TYR A 39 -21.93 -0.70 25.74
CA TYR A 39 -21.36 -0.16 24.50
C TYR A 39 -20.70 -1.27 23.68
N ILE A 40 -21.00 -1.31 22.38
CA ILE A 40 -20.26 -2.13 21.43
C ILE A 40 -19.82 -1.30 20.23
N VAL A 41 -18.56 -1.47 19.85
CA VAL A 41 -17.94 -0.79 18.72
C VAL A 41 -17.50 -1.83 17.68
N PHE A 42 -18.02 -1.69 16.46
CA PHE A 42 -17.51 -2.39 15.29
C PHE A 42 -16.56 -1.46 14.55
N ASP A 43 -15.26 -1.74 14.61
CA ASP A 43 -14.26 -1.06 13.79
C ASP A 43 -13.95 -1.85 12.51
N GLU A 44 -13.66 -1.14 11.42
CA GLU A 44 -13.48 -1.71 10.07
C GLU A 44 -14.56 -2.75 9.70
N ALA A 45 -15.84 -2.42 9.88
CA ALA A 45 -16.91 -3.42 9.79
C ALA A 45 -17.01 -4.09 8.41
N ASP A 46 -16.73 -3.39 7.30
CA ASP A 46 -16.65 -4.01 5.98
C ASP A 46 -15.57 -5.10 5.89
N ALA A 47 -14.47 -4.94 6.61
CA ALA A 47 -13.39 -5.91 6.71
C ALA A 47 -13.82 -7.16 7.49
N LEU A 48 -14.56 -6.99 8.59
CA LEU A 48 -15.10 -8.10 9.40
C LEU A 48 -16.04 -8.98 8.56
N PHE A 49 -16.95 -8.37 7.82
CA PHE A 49 -17.89 -9.08 6.94
C PHE A 49 -17.19 -9.73 5.75
N GLY A 50 -16.19 -9.05 5.17
CA GLY A 50 -15.38 -9.62 4.09
C GLY A 50 -14.56 -10.85 4.49
N MET A 51 -14.26 -11.02 5.79
CA MET A 51 -13.59 -12.20 6.34
C MET A 51 -14.54 -13.34 6.70
N GLY A 52 -15.85 -13.16 6.50
CA GLY A 52 -16.85 -14.18 6.84
C GLY A 52 -17.20 -14.23 8.33
N PHE A 53 -16.88 -13.20 9.12
CA PHE A 53 -17.21 -13.19 10.55
C PHE A 53 -18.67 -12.88 10.87
N ALA A 54 -19.54 -12.72 9.86
CA ALA A 54 -20.93 -12.33 10.04
C ALA A 54 -21.68 -13.26 11.01
N GLN A 55 -21.47 -14.57 10.91
CA GLN A 55 -22.12 -15.54 11.79
C GLN A 55 -21.65 -15.41 13.24
N GLN A 56 -20.34 -15.27 13.45
CA GLN A 56 -19.77 -15.07 14.79
C GLN A 56 -20.28 -13.76 15.39
N LEU A 57 -20.38 -12.69 14.61
CA LEU A 57 -20.91 -11.42 15.08
C LEU A 57 -22.38 -11.53 15.50
N HIS A 58 -23.22 -12.23 14.72
CA HIS A 58 -24.61 -12.46 15.10
C HIS A 58 -24.74 -13.21 16.43
N THR A 59 -23.91 -14.23 16.65
CA THR A 59 -23.91 -14.99 17.90
C THR A 59 -23.36 -14.18 19.09
N ILE A 60 -22.34 -13.33 18.89
CA ILE A 60 -21.90 -12.40 19.95
C ILE A 60 -23.03 -11.43 20.30
N LEU A 61 -23.70 -10.87 19.28
CA LEU A 61 -24.78 -9.91 19.48
C LEU A 61 -25.98 -10.48 20.22
N SER A 62 -26.27 -11.78 20.09
CA SER A 62 -27.37 -12.43 20.81
C SER A 62 -27.07 -12.65 22.31
N GLN A 63 -25.80 -12.56 22.73
CA GLN A 63 -25.40 -12.65 24.13
C GLN A 63 -25.34 -11.28 24.83
N LEU A 64 -25.41 -10.18 24.07
CA LEU A 64 -25.39 -8.82 24.58
C LEU A 64 -26.78 -8.37 25.05
N SER A 65 -26.80 -7.38 25.94
CA SER A 65 -28.04 -6.70 26.33
C SER A 65 -28.70 -6.03 25.12
N GLU A 66 -30.04 -5.98 25.10
CA GLU A 66 -30.77 -5.23 24.07
C GLU A 66 -30.66 -3.72 24.25
N ASN A 67 -30.44 -3.26 25.49
CA ASN A 67 -30.29 -1.86 25.85
C ASN A 67 -28.80 -1.48 25.83
N ARG A 68 -28.23 -1.46 24.63
CA ARG A 68 -26.83 -1.07 24.38
C ARG A 68 -26.73 -0.02 23.30
N GLN A 69 -25.75 0.86 23.42
CA GLN A 69 -25.32 1.73 22.34
C GLN A 69 -24.40 0.95 21.40
N THR A 70 -24.73 0.95 20.11
CA THR A 70 -23.89 0.31 19.08
C THR A 70 -23.30 1.37 18.16
N LEU A 71 -21.98 1.37 18.03
CA LEU A 71 -21.25 2.18 17.07
C LEU A 71 -20.69 1.29 15.98
N LEU A 72 -20.87 1.70 14.72
CA LEU A 72 -20.38 0.96 13.56
C LEU A 72 -19.57 1.90 12.68
N PHE A 73 -18.27 1.62 12.59
CA PHE A 73 -17.32 2.34 11.76
C PHE A 73 -16.93 1.46 10.59
N SER A 74 -17.01 2.01 9.38
CA SER A 74 -16.63 1.29 8.17
C SER A 74 -16.16 2.27 7.12
N ALA A 75 -15.10 1.90 6.40
CA ALA A 75 -14.65 2.67 5.25
C ALA A 75 -15.63 2.55 4.09
N THR A 76 -16.34 1.42 3.97
CA THR A 76 -17.29 1.19 2.87
C THR A 76 -18.57 0.53 3.35
N LEU A 77 -19.66 0.67 2.59
CA LEU A 77 -20.96 0.11 2.95
C LEU A 77 -21.45 -0.93 1.92
N PRO A 78 -20.87 -2.15 1.90
CA PRO A 78 -21.38 -3.24 1.06
C PRO A 78 -22.79 -3.65 1.49
N ARG A 79 -23.56 -4.25 0.57
CA ARG A 79 -24.96 -4.64 0.83
C ARG A 79 -25.15 -5.46 2.11
N ALA A 80 -24.30 -6.46 2.35
CA ALA A 80 -24.38 -7.28 3.56
C ALA A 80 -24.20 -6.46 4.85
N LEU A 81 -23.29 -5.49 4.85
CA LEU A 81 -23.10 -4.59 5.99
C LEU A 81 -24.27 -3.61 6.12
N ALA A 82 -24.84 -3.13 5.01
CA ALA A 82 -26.02 -2.28 5.02
C ALA A 82 -27.25 -3.02 5.60
N GLU A 83 -27.44 -4.29 5.23
CA GLU A 83 -28.50 -5.16 5.75
C GLU A 83 -28.28 -5.47 7.24
N PHE A 84 -27.04 -5.71 7.64
CA PHE A 84 -26.68 -5.86 9.05
C PHE A 84 -26.90 -4.57 9.85
N ALA A 85 -26.51 -3.41 9.33
CA ALA A 85 -26.74 -2.13 9.99
C ALA A 85 -28.25 -1.85 10.16
N LYS A 86 -29.06 -2.18 9.14
CA LYS A 86 -30.53 -2.04 9.19
C LYS A 86 -31.20 -2.98 10.20
N SER A 87 -30.70 -4.21 10.33
CA SER A 87 -31.33 -5.23 11.21
C SER A 87 -30.75 -5.24 12.63
N GLY A 88 -29.47 -4.92 12.78
CA GLY A 88 -28.72 -5.00 14.03
C GLY A 88 -28.59 -3.70 14.80
N LEU A 89 -28.86 -2.54 14.19
CA LEU A 89 -28.84 -1.24 14.86
C LEU A 89 -30.26 -0.71 15.11
N ARG A 90 -30.48 -0.11 16.27
CA ARG A 90 -31.73 0.58 16.63
C ARG A 90 -31.55 2.08 16.44
N ASP A 91 -32.47 2.73 15.72
CA ASP A 91 -32.56 4.19 15.52
C ASP A 91 -31.19 4.89 15.32
N TYR A 92 -30.38 4.36 14.40
CA TYR A 92 -29.01 4.84 14.21
C TYR A 92 -28.95 6.09 13.35
N LYS A 93 -28.05 7.01 13.70
CA LYS A 93 -27.68 8.13 12.84
C LYS A 93 -26.62 7.68 11.84
N HIS A 94 -26.95 7.75 10.56
CA HIS A 94 -25.99 7.49 9.49
C HIS A 94 -25.14 8.74 9.24
N ILE A 95 -23.87 8.68 9.61
CA ILE A 95 -22.89 9.74 9.37
C ILE A 95 -21.96 9.27 8.25
N MET A 96 -22.10 9.88 7.08
CA MET A 96 -21.18 9.67 5.97
C MET A 96 -20.23 10.85 5.90
N LEU A 97 -18.95 10.59 6.19
CA LEU A 97 -17.89 11.54 5.90
C LEU A 97 -17.59 11.46 4.40
N ASP A 98 -17.57 12.61 3.72
CA ASP A 98 -17.16 12.70 2.32
C ASP A 98 -15.80 12.00 2.15
N GLN A 99 -15.73 10.95 1.32
CA GLN A 99 -14.49 10.25 0.98
C GLN A 99 -13.65 11.06 -0.02
N LYS A 100 -13.49 12.35 0.24
CA LYS A 100 -12.59 13.18 -0.56
C LYS A 100 -11.17 12.72 -0.28
N ILE A 101 -10.45 12.40 -1.35
CA ILE A 101 -9.00 12.25 -1.29
C ILE A 101 -8.46 13.52 -0.67
N SER A 102 -7.68 13.39 0.41
CA SER A 102 -7.05 14.53 1.06
C SER A 102 -6.32 15.37 0.00
N PRO A 103 -6.48 16.70 -0.05
CA PRO A 103 -5.74 17.54 -0.98
C PRO A 103 -4.22 17.44 -0.75
N ASP A 104 -3.80 17.02 0.46
CA ASP A 104 -2.41 16.80 0.82
C ASP A 104 -1.85 15.44 0.34
N LEU A 105 -2.70 14.57 -0.22
CA LEU A 105 -2.29 13.29 -0.79
C LEU A 105 -2.06 13.39 -2.30
N SER A 106 -0.81 13.25 -2.71
CA SER A 106 -0.45 13.11 -4.13
C SER A 106 -0.55 11.66 -4.58
N LEU A 107 -1.35 11.39 -5.62
CA LEU A 107 -1.48 10.06 -6.22
C LEU A 107 -0.71 10.02 -7.55
N LEU A 108 0.23 9.09 -7.68
CA LEU A 108 1.06 8.93 -8.87
C LEU A 108 0.86 7.52 -9.45
N PHE A 109 0.45 7.45 -10.72
CA PHE A 109 0.22 6.18 -11.41
C PHE A 109 1.28 6.00 -12.49
N LEU A 110 2.17 5.05 -12.25
CA LEU A 110 3.36 4.83 -13.06
C LEU A 110 3.23 3.53 -13.83
N THR A 111 3.10 3.64 -15.15
CA THR A 111 3.03 2.46 -16.01
C THR A 111 4.41 1.83 -16.13
N VAL A 112 4.45 0.50 -16.02
CA VAL A 112 5.70 -0.26 -15.98
C VAL A 112 5.47 -1.68 -16.46
N ARG A 113 6.45 -2.25 -17.18
CA ARG A 113 6.38 -3.65 -17.59
C ARG A 113 6.61 -4.57 -16.37
N PRO A 114 5.96 -5.75 -16.30
CA PRO A 114 6.09 -6.65 -15.16
C PRO A 114 7.54 -6.99 -14.76
N GLU A 115 8.42 -7.17 -15.74
CA GLU A 115 9.84 -7.48 -15.60
C GLU A 115 10.68 -6.30 -15.09
N GLU A 116 10.22 -5.07 -15.31
CA GLU A 116 10.91 -3.83 -14.91
C GLU A 116 10.51 -3.35 -13.52
N LYS A 117 9.45 -3.92 -12.91
CA LYS A 117 8.94 -3.47 -11.61
C LYS A 117 10.01 -3.38 -10.53
N VAL A 118 10.92 -4.36 -10.49
CA VAL A 118 12.01 -4.38 -9.50
C VAL A 118 12.97 -3.21 -9.73
N ALA A 119 13.34 -2.97 -10.98
CA ALA A 119 14.20 -1.85 -11.36
C ALA A 119 13.53 -0.49 -11.09
N ALA A 120 12.25 -0.36 -11.45
CA ALA A 120 11.45 0.83 -11.16
C ALA A 120 11.34 1.12 -9.65
N LEU A 121 11.17 0.09 -8.82
CA LEU A 121 11.15 0.24 -7.36
C LEU A 121 12.51 0.70 -6.83
N LEU A 122 13.60 0.06 -7.27
CA LEU A 122 14.95 0.42 -6.84
C LEU A 122 15.29 1.86 -7.24
N TYR A 123 14.94 2.25 -8.48
CA TYR A 123 15.09 3.62 -8.96
C TYR A 123 14.29 4.62 -8.11
N LEU A 124 13.02 4.31 -7.82
CA LEU A 124 12.15 5.17 -7.01
C LEU A 124 12.73 5.38 -5.60
N VAL A 125 13.16 4.29 -4.96
CA VAL A 125 13.73 4.31 -3.60
C VAL A 125 15.04 5.07 -3.53
N ARG A 126 15.88 5.00 -4.57
CA ARG A 126 17.19 5.66 -4.59
C ARG A 126 17.14 7.12 -5.02
N GLU A 127 16.35 7.44 -6.04
CA GLU A 127 16.45 8.73 -6.74
C GLU A 127 15.29 9.69 -6.43
N LYS A 128 14.19 9.19 -5.86
CA LYS A 128 12.97 10.00 -5.67
C LYS A 128 12.48 10.05 -4.24
N ILE A 129 12.57 8.95 -3.52
CA ILE A 129 12.17 8.90 -2.11
C ILE A 129 13.36 9.36 -1.27
N GLY A 130 13.15 10.37 -0.43
CA GLY A 130 14.18 10.88 0.48
C GLY A 130 14.62 9.83 1.50
N LEU A 131 15.89 9.83 1.87
CA LEU A 131 16.45 8.89 2.86
C LEU A 131 15.84 9.03 4.26
N ASP A 132 15.14 10.14 4.53
CA ASP A 132 14.43 10.43 5.77
C ASP A 132 12.90 10.19 5.66
N GLN A 133 12.40 9.74 4.52
CA GLN A 133 10.97 9.56 4.31
C GLN A 133 10.53 8.11 4.60
N GLN A 134 9.64 7.96 5.58
CA GLN A 134 9.09 6.65 5.91
C GLN A 134 8.14 6.18 4.81
N THR A 135 8.47 5.03 4.23
CA THR A 135 7.80 4.47 3.06
C THR A 135 7.33 3.04 3.33
N LEU A 136 6.06 2.78 3.05
CA LEU A 136 5.47 1.44 3.08
C LEU A 136 5.28 0.90 1.66
N ILE A 137 5.86 -0.25 1.36
CA ILE A 137 5.83 -0.90 0.05
C ILE A 137 4.92 -2.13 0.13
N PHE A 138 3.80 -2.09 -0.58
CA PHE A 138 2.82 -3.17 -0.63
C PHE A 138 3.11 -4.18 -1.74
N VAL A 139 3.29 -5.44 -1.35
CA VAL A 139 3.68 -6.55 -2.24
C VAL A 139 2.77 -7.75 -1.99
N SER A 140 2.29 -8.38 -3.07
CA SER A 140 1.23 -9.39 -2.95
C SER A 140 1.65 -10.73 -2.34
N THR A 141 2.94 -11.09 -2.39
CA THR A 141 3.41 -12.43 -2.02
C THR A 141 4.64 -12.41 -1.12
N ASN A 142 4.68 -13.36 -0.17
CA ASN A 142 5.77 -13.46 0.82
C ASN A 142 7.13 -13.71 0.14
N TYR A 143 7.17 -14.55 -0.92
CA TYR A 143 8.38 -14.79 -1.68
C TYR A 143 8.92 -13.52 -2.35
N ARG A 144 8.05 -12.67 -2.90
CA ARG A 144 8.48 -11.38 -3.48
C ARG A 144 8.98 -10.42 -2.42
N ILE A 145 8.38 -10.41 -1.23
CA ILE A 145 8.87 -9.60 -0.10
C ILE A 145 10.29 -10.03 0.28
N GLN A 146 10.54 -11.33 0.41
CA GLN A 146 11.87 -11.86 0.71
C GLN A 146 12.87 -11.53 -0.40
N PHE A 147 12.48 -11.72 -1.67
CA PHE A 147 13.30 -11.39 -2.83
C PHE A 147 13.70 -9.91 -2.83
N LEU A 148 12.75 -9.00 -2.64
CA LEU A 148 13.01 -7.56 -2.61
C LEU A 148 13.91 -7.17 -1.42
N ASN A 149 13.70 -7.78 -0.25
CA ASN A 149 14.53 -7.50 0.93
C ASN A 149 15.99 -7.97 0.76
N ILE A 150 16.21 -9.11 0.12
CA ILE A 150 17.57 -9.58 -0.20
C ILE A 150 18.20 -8.65 -1.26
N LEU A 151 17.45 -8.33 -2.32
CA LEU A 151 17.94 -7.46 -3.39
C LEU A 151 18.29 -6.06 -2.86
N PHE A 152 17.45 -5.49 -2.00
CA PHE A 152 17.74 -4.21 -1.33
C PHE A 152 19.01 -4.29 -0.49
N ARG A 153 19.22 -5.38 0.26
CA ARG A 153 20.44 -5.57 1.04
C ARG A 153 21.70 -5.65 0.16
N GLU A 154 21.66 -6.41 -0.93
CA GLU A 154 22.76 -6.47 -1.91
C GLU A 154 23.06 -5.09 -2.52
N GLU A 155 22.02 -4.27 -2.64
CA GLU A 155 22.07 -2.90 -3.13
C GLU A 155 22.28 -1.85 -2.02
N GLY A 156 22.63 -2.25 -0.80
CA GLY A 156 22.95 -1.36 0.32
C GLY A 156 21.76 -0.59 0.91
N VAL A 157 20.53 -1.02 0.64
CA VAL A 157 19.29 -0.44 1.13
C VAL A 157 18.74 -1.31 2.26
N GLU A 158 18.59 -0.73 3.45
CA GLU A 158 17.99 -1.44 4.59
C GLU A 158 16.46 -1.31 4.59
N SER A 159 15.78 -2.44 4.69
CA SER A 159 14.32 -2.50 4.84
C SER A 159 13.90 -3.41 5.98
N SER A 160 12.78 -3.08 6.62
CA SER A 160 12.04 -4.01 7.46
C SER A 160 10.98 -4.73 6.63
N ILE A 161 10.61 -5.95 7.04
CA ILE A 161 9.63 -6.77 6.33
C ILE A 161 8.50 -7.20 7.26
N SER A 162 7.30 -7.36 6.70
CA SER A 162 6.14 -7.83 7.45
C SER A 162 5.19 -8.65 6.57
N TYR A 163 5.10 -9.96 6.80
CA TYR A 163 4.23 -10.85 6.02
C TYR A 163 3.51 -11.87 6.92
N SER A 164 2.41 -12.43 6.42
CA SER A 164 1.42 -13.18 7.21
C SER A 164 1.98 -14.39 7.96
N THR A 165 2.89 -15.15 7.35
CA THR A 165 3.48 -16.38 7.92
C THR A 165 4.75 -16.11 8.74
N MET A 166 5.12 -14.85 8.94
CA MET A 166 6.29 -14.50 9.76
C MET A 166 5.96 -14.67 11.24
N ASP A 167 6.93 -15.15 12.02
CA ASP A 167 6.83 -15.24 13.48
C ASP A 167 6.41 -13.89 14.11
N ALA A 168 5.59 -13.97 15.16
CA ALA A 168 5.01 -12.79 15.80
C ALA A 168 6.08 -11.90 16.46
N CYS A 169 7.10 -12.49 17.08
CA CYS A 169 8.21 -11.75 17.68
C CYS A 169 9.05 -11.06 16.58
N ALA A 170 9.38 -11.79 15.52
CA ALA A 170 10.07 -11.21 14.35
C ALA A 170 9.29 -10.05 13.72
N ARG A 171 7.95 -10.16 13.63
CA ARG A 171 7.06 -9.10 13.15
C ARG A 171 7.09 -7.86 14.02
N LYS A 172 6.96 -8.05 15.34
CA LYS A 172 7.04 -6.97 16.32
C LYS A 172 8.39 -6.26 16.26
N ASN A 173 9.49 -7.01 16.13
CA ASN A 173 10.83 -6.44 16.02
C ASN A 173 11.01 -5.60 14.74
N ASN A 174 10.65 -6.14 13.57
CA ASN A 174 10.71 -5.40 12.30
C ASN A 174 9.87 -4.12 12.33
N LEU A 175 8.65 -4.21 12.86
CA LEU A 175 7.79 -3.03 13.00
C LEU A 175 8.38 -2.02 13.99
N SER A 176 8.98 -2.48 15.09
CA SER A 176 9.61 -1.60 16.08
C SER A 176 10.81 -0.85 15.49
N LYS A 177 11.62 -1.52 14.65
CA LYS A 177 12.72 -0.86 13.91
C LYS A 177 12.18 0.23 12.98
N PHE A 178 11.12 -0.07 12.24
CA PHE A 178 10.49 0.88 11.35
C PHE A 178 9.88 2.07 12.11
N LYS A 179 9.11 1.82 13.18
CA LYS A 179 8.53 2.86 14.05
C LYS A 179 9.60 3.76 14.66
N ALA A 180 10.70 3.18 15.11
CA ALA A 180 11.85 3.89 15.66
C ALA A 180 12.72 4.56 14.59
N ARG A 181 12.32 4.54 13.31
CA ARG A 181 13.05 5.13 12.17
C ARG A 181 14.47 4.58 12.01
N LYS A 182 14.74 3.37 12.51
CA LYS A 182 15.99 2.63 12.26
C LYS A 182 16.03 2.10 10.83
N THR A 183 14.86 1.84 10.27
CA THR A 183 14.65 1.54 8.86
C THR A 183 13.58 2.50 8.34
N MET A 184 13.78 3.04 7.15
CA MET A 184 12.83 3.97 6.52
C MET A 184 11.89 3.27 5.55
N LEU A 185 12.19 2.03 5.19
CA LEU A 185 11.36 1.21 4.30
C LEU A 185 10.75 0.04 5.07
N LEU A 186 9.45 -0.16 4.89
CA LEU A 186 8.74 -1.35 5.33
C LEU A 186 8.12 -2.04 4.10
N ILE A 187 8.54 -3.27 3.80
CA ILE A 187 7.93 -4.09 2.76
C ILE A 187 6.90 -5.02 3.41
N ALA A 188 5.63 -4.87 3.05
CA ALA A 188 4.54 -5.60 3.68
C ALA A 188 3.59 -6.26 2.69
N SER A 189 2.95 -7.35 3.11
CA SER A 189 1.83 -7.95 2.37
C SER A 189 0.48 -7.39 2.81
N ASP A 190 -0.48 -7.43 1.89
CA ASP A 190 -1.85 -6.93 2.05
C ASP A 190 -2.58 -7.43 3.31
N ASN A 191 -2.21 -8.60 3.81
CA ASN A 191 -2.87 -9.23 4.96
C ASN A 191 -2.31 -8.73 6.31
N VAL A 192 -1.28 -7.90 6.30
CA VAL A 192 -0.53 -7.50 7.50
C VAL A 192 -0.87 -6.10 7.98
N GLU A 193 -1.63 -5.33 7.20
CA GLU A 193 -2.13 -4.01 7.60
C GLU A 193 -3.13 -4.06 8.76
N ARG A 194 -3.81 -5.20 8.94
CA ARG A 194 -4.92 -5.33 9.89
C ARG A 194 -4.39 -5.56 11.30
N GLY A 195 -4.72 -4.65 12.22
CA GLY A 195 -4.33 -4.73 13.63
C GLY A 195 -2.87 -4.34 13.91
N ILE A 196 -2.15 -3.81 12.92
CA ILE A 196 -0.82 -3.25 13.12
C ILE A 196 -0.92 -1.73 13.09
N ASP A 197 -0.70 -1.11 14.24
CA ASP A 197 -0.53 0.33 14.34
C ASP A 197 0.74 0.73 13.57
N ILE A 198 0.60 1.27 12.36
CA ILE A 198 1.69 1.83 11.56
C ILE A 198 1.59 3.35 11.69
N PRO A 199 2.68 4.07 12.01
CA PRO A 199 2.67 5.52 12.16
C PRO A 199 2.27 6.18 10.84
N SER A 200 1.89 7.46 10.90
CA SER A 200 1.60 8.18 9.67
C SER A 200 2.85 8.30 8.80
N LEU A 201 2.69 7.92 7.54
CA LEU A 201 3.76 7.73 6.56
C LEU A 201 3.88 8.93 5.62
N ASP A 202 5.09 9.15 5.12
CA ASP A 202 5.36 10.13 4.06
C ASP A 202 4.97 9.55 2.69
N ASN A 203 5.29 8.27 2.48
CA ASN A 203 5.04 7.60 1.21
C ASN A 203 4.40 6.21 1.38
N VAL A 204 3.58 5.84 0.39
CA VAL A 204 3.17 4.45 0.13
C VAL A 204 3.52 4.10 -1.30
N VAL A 205 4.01 2.88 -1.52
CA VAL A 205 4.27 2.33 -2.85
C VAL A 205 3.44 1.07 -3.04
N HIS A 206 2.50 1.11 -3.97
CA HIS A 206 1.84 -0.09 -4.47
C HIS A 206 2.73 -0.75 -5.53
N PHE A 207 3.64 -1.63 -5.11
CA PHE A 207 4.44 -2.41 -6.04
C PHE A 207 3.55 -3.33 -6.89
N ASP A 208 2.53 -3.92 -6.26
CA ASP A 208 1.43 -4.58 -6.95
C ASP A 208 0.15 -3.75 -6.83
N PHE A 209 -0.45 -3.43 -7.97
CA PHE A 209 -1.65 -2.59 -8.00
C PHE A 209 -2.82 -3.28 -7.28
N PRO A 210 -3.54 -2.59 -6.38
CA PRO A 210 -4.73 -3.11 -5.73
C PRO A 210 -5.84 -3.41 -6.74
N TYR A 211 -6.49 -4.56 -6.62
CA TYR A 211 -7.55 -5.00 -7.52
C TYR A 211 -8.96 -4.51 -7.13
N SER A 212 -9.07 -3.63 -6.14
CA SER A 212 -10.32 -2.94 -5.84
C SER A 212 -10.06 -1.52 -5.31
N PRO A 213 -10.95 -0.56 -5.62
CA PRO A 213 -10.81 0.82 -5.13
C PRO A 213 -10.76 0.89 -3.60
N LYS A 214 -11.53 0.05 -2.92
CA LYS A 214 -11.57 -0.06 -1.46
C LYS A 214 -10.21 -0.42 -0.87
N LYS A 215 -9.56 -1.46 -1.41
CA LYS A 215 -8.24 -1.90 -0.95
C LYS A 215 -7.18 -0.83 -1.19
N PHE A 216 -7.27 -0.11 -2.31
CA PHE A 216 -6.38 1.02 -2.57
C PHE A 216 -6.47 2.08 -1.48
N PHE A 217 -7.69 2.46 -1.07
CA PHE A 217 -7.90 3.47 -0.02
C PHE A 217 -7.40 3.03 1.35
N HIS A 218 -7.62 1.76 1.72
CA HIS A 218 -7.14 1.25 3.01
C HIS A 218 -5.61 1.34 3.10
N LYS A 219 -4.93 0.99 2.00
CA LYS A 219 -3.47 1.03 1.88
C LYS A 219 -2.89 2.43 1.94
N MET A 220 -3.45 3.36 1.16
CA MET A 220 -2.98 4.75 1.17
C MET A 220 -3.46 5.52 2.40
N GLY A 221 -4.46 5.01 3.12
CA GLY A 221 -5.12 5.70 4.22
C GLY A 221 -4.20 5.98 5.41
N ARG A 222 -2.95 5.52 5.39
CA ARG A 222 -1.88 5.79 6.39
C ARG A 222 -0.96 6.94 5.99
N VAL A 223 -1.11 7.47 4.77
CA VAL A 223 -0.38 8.62 4.22
C VAL A 223 -1.23 9.87 4.34
N ALA A 224 -0.59 11.03 4.37
CA ALA A 224 -1.24 12.34 4.42
C ALA A 224 -2.25 12.52 5.58
N ARG A 225 -1.86 12.04 6.77
CA ARG A 225 -2.64 12.21 8.02
C ARG A 225 -2.16 13.42 8.80
N ALA A 226 -3.08 13.99 9.59
CA ALA A 226 -2.80 15.09 10.54
C ALA A 226 -2.17 16.33 9.87
N GLY A 227 -2.63 16.71 8.67
CA GLY A 227 -2.16 17.90 7.95
C GLY A 227 -0.78 17.77 7.30
N ARG A 228 -0.17 16.59 7.32
CA ARG A 228 1.06 16.33 6.56
C ARG A 228 0.75 15.97 5.12
N LYS A 229 1.61 16.39 4.20
CA LYS A 229 1.60 15.93 2.81
C LYS A 229 2.14 14.50 2.73
N GLY A 230 1.72 13.78 1.71
CA GLY A 230 2.33 12.49 1.40
C GLY A 230 2.00 12.01 -0.01
N THR A 231 2.71 10.97 -0.44
CA THR A 231 2.63 10.49 -1.83
C THR A 231 2.35 8.99 -1.90
N ALA A 232 1.38 8.61 -2.73
CA ALA A 232 1.10 7.22 -3.06
C ALA A 232 1.56 6.94 -4.50
N TYR A 233 2.66 6.20 -4.63
CA TYR A 233 3.18 5.71 -5.90
C TYR A 233 2.52 4.38 -6.24
N SER A 234 1.96 4.24 -7.43
CA SER A 234 1.27 3.01 -7.84
C SER A 234 1.83 2.49 -9.15
N PHE A 235 2.37 1.27 -9.13
CA PHE A 235 2.89 0.64 -10.34
C PHE A 235 1.78 -0.10 -11.08
N VAL A 236 1.53 0.33 -12.31
CA VAL A 236 0.44 -0.16 -13.14
C VAL A 236 1.02 -0.92 -14.33
N THR A 237 0.78 -2.22 -14.39
CA THR A 237 1.10 -3.01 -15.60
C THR A 237 -0.05 -2.92 -16.62
N PRO A 238 0.16 -3.34 -17.88
CA PRO A 238 -0.95 -3.44 -18.84
C PRO A 238 -2.15 -4.26 -18.32
N ALA A 239 -1.87 -5.32 -17.53
CA ALA A 239 -2.91 -6.12 -16.89
C ALA A 239 -3.63 -5.42 -15.73
N ASP A 240 -3.03 -4.36 -15.17
CA ASP A 240 -3.60 -3.56 -14.09
C ASP A 240 -4.44 -2.38 -14.61
N MET A 241 -4.32 -1.99 -15.89
CA MET A 241 -5.04 -0.86 -16.49
C MET A 241 -6.57 -0.92 -16.32
N PRO A 242 -7.26 -2.06 -16.51
CA PRO A 242 -8.69 -2.14 -16.23
C PRO A 242 -9.05 -1.84 -14.75
N TYR A 243 -8.20 -2.22 -13.80
CA TYR A 243 -8.43 -1.92 -12.39
C TYR A 243 -8.20 -0.45 -12.07
N LEU A 244 -7.25 0.18 -12.74
CA LEU A 244 -7.03 1.63 -12.66
C LEU A 244 -8.25 2.40 -13.18
N LEU A 245 -8.90 1.93 -14.24
CA LEU A 245 -10.13 2.51 -14.75
C LEU A 245 -11.30 2.34 -13.79
N ASP A 246 -11.48 1.14 -13.21
CA ASP A 246 -12.50 0.91 -12.16
C ASP A 246 -12.31 1.86 -10.97
N PHE A 247 -11.06 2.11 -10.58
CA PHE A 247 -10.73 3.11 -9.56
C PHE A 247 -11.21 4.51 -9.97
N HIS A 248 -10.87 4.98 -11.16
CA HIS A 248 -11.25 6.32 -11.62
C HIS A 248 -12.75 6.49 -11.83
N MET A 249 -13.44 5.44 -12.29
CA MET A 249 -14.91 5.41 -12.37
C MET A 249 -15.55 5.51 -10.98
N PHE A 250 -15.02 4.80 -9.98
CA PHE A 250 -15.52 4.86 -8.62
C PHE A 250 -15.39 6.28 -8.00
N PHE A 251 -14.30 6.98 -8.30
CA PHE A 251 -14.06 8.35 -7.78
C PHE A 251 -14.57 9.48 -8.68
N SER A 252 -15.11 9.14 -9.85
CA SER A 252 -15.50 10.14 -10.87
C SER A 252 -14.38 11.13 -11.19
N LYS A 253 -13.13 10.67 -11.18
CA LYS A 253 -11.95 11.48 -11.54
C LYS A 253 -11.50 11.14 -12.96
N PRO A 254 -11.29 12.13 -13.84
CA PRO A 254 -10.75 11.86 -15.18
C PRO A 254 -9.36 11.26 -15.09
N LEU A 255 -9.08 10.31 -15.98
CA LEU A 255 -7.75 9.75 -16.18
C LEU A 255 -7.23 10.21 -17.53
N ARG A 256 -6.02 10.77 -17.56
CA ARG A 256 -5.33 11.21 -18.77
C ARG A 256 -3.95 10.57 -18.92
N PRO A 257 -3.53 10.21 -20.14
CA PRO A 257 -2.15 9.81 -20.38
C PRO A 257 -1.22 11.02 -20.21
N ALA A 258 0.00 10.74 -19.78
CA ALA A 258 1.11 11.69 -19.84
C ALA A 258 1.42 12.00 -21.31
N PRO A 259 1.82 13.25 -21.62
CA PRO A 259 2.13 13.67 -22.98
C PRO A 259 3.31 12.87 -23.52
N THR A 260 3.28 12.55 -24.81
CA THR A 260 4.40 11.86 -25.46
C THR A 260 5.62 12.76 -25.55
N GLU A 261 6.81 12.17 -25.66
CA GLU A 261 8.03 12.96 -25.83
C GLU A 261 7.98 13.83 -27.09
N GLU A 262 7.32 13.36 -28.16
CA GLU A 262 7.11 14.15 -29.37
C GLU A 262 6.27 15.39 -29.07
N GLU A 263 5.15 15.25 -28.35
CA GLU A 263 4.33 16.39 -27.95
C GLU A 263 5.14 17.39 -27.10
N VAL A 264 5.87 16.90 -26.09
CA VAL A 264 6.70 17.74 -25.20
C VAL A 264 7.81 18.48 -25.97
N LEU A 265 8.40 17.86 -26.99
CA LEU A 265 9.42 18.49 -27.82
C LEU A 265 8.88 19.67 -28.64
N HIS A 266 7.61 19.64 -29.04
CA HIS A 266 6.99 20.72 -29.82
C HIS A 266 6.58 21.93 -28.95
N ASP A 267 6.07 21.69 -27.74
CA ASP A 267 5.59 22.74 -26.84
C ASP A 267 5.75 22.34 -25.36
N MET A 268 6.98 22.39 -24.85
CA MET A 268 7.27 21.96 -23.49
C MET A 268 6.53 22.81 -22.43
N GLU A 269 6.64 24.14 -22.52
CA GLU A 269 6.05 25.03 -21.51
C GLU A 269 4.51 24.98 -21.51
N GLY A 270 3.89 25.02 -22.69
CA GLY A 270 2.44 25.00 -22.81
C GLY A 270 1.82 23.65 -22.42
N ILE A 271 2.51 22.52 -22.67
CA ILE A 271 2.05 21.21 -22.22
C ILE A 271 2.12 21.08 -20.70
N TYR A 272 3.23 21.47 -20.08
CA TYR A 272 3.34 21.38 -18.62
C TYR A 272 2.38 22.33 -17.90
N SER A 273 2.15 23.54 -18.43
CA SER A 273 1.13 24.44 -17.91
C SER A 273 -0.28 23.81 -17.95
N ARG A 274 -0.64 23.15 -19.06
CA ARG A 274 -1.92 22.41 -19.18
C ARG A 274 -2.00 21.23 -18.20
N ILE A 275 -0.90 20.54 -17.96
CA ILE A 275 -0.81 19.44 -16.99
C ILE A 275 -1.01 19.96 -15.56
N ASP A 276 -0.34 21.04 -15.20
CA ASP A 276 -0.46 21.65 -13.88
C ASP A 276 -1.90 22.13 -13.64
N GLN A 277 -2.56 22.69 -14.67
CA GLN A 277 -3.98 23.03 -14.63
C GLN A 277 -4.89 21.80 -14.49
N ALA A 278 -4.62 20.72 -15.22
CA ALA A 278 -5.40 19.48 -15.12
C ALA A 278 -5.28 18.86 -13.71
N LEU A 279 -4.07 18.82 -13.15
CA LEU A 279 -3.84 18.36 -11.77
C LEU A 279 -4.55 19.25 -10.75
N ALA A 280 -4.54 20.57 -10.93
CA ALA A 280 -5.27 21.52 -10.09
C ALA A 280 -6.80 21.33 -10.18
N ASN A 281 -7.32 20.92 -11.35
CA ASN A 281 -8.72 20.57 -11.56
C ASN A 281 -9.08 19.17 -11.02
N GLY A 282 -8.13 18.48 -10.39
CA GLY A 282 -8.34 17.17 -9.77
C GLY A 282 -8.29 15.99 -10.74
N GLU A 283 -7.81 16.20 -11.96
CA GLU A 283 -7.57 15.12 -12.92
C GLU A 283 -6.34 14.30 -12.55
N THR A 284 -6.38 13.02 -12.89
CA THR A 284 -5.26 12.11 -12.66
C THR A 284 -4.50 11.88 -13.94
N ILE A 285 -3.17 11.89 -13.85
CA ILE A 285 -2.27 11.55 -14.95
C ILE A 285 -1.63 10.19 -14.67
N TYR A 286 -1.56 9.34 -15.70
CA TYR A 286 -0.72 8.15 -15.68
C TYR A 286 0.36 8.26 -16.75
N GLY A 287 1.53 7.67 -16.51
CA GLY A 287 2.66 7.79 -17.42
C GLY A 287 3.77 6.82 -17.06
N ARG A 288 4.69 6.59 -18.00
CA ARG A 288 5.78 5.64 -17.79
C ARG A 288 7.00 6.26 -17.11
N PHE A 289 7.88 5.41 -16.63
CA PHE A 289 9.21 5.81 -16.23
C PHE A 289 10.07 6.20 -17.45
N PRO A 290 11.12 7.04 -17.26
CA PRO A 290 12.11 7.29 -18.30
C PRO A 290 12.85 5.99 -18.67
N GLN A 291 12.59 5.46 -19.87
CA GLN A 291 13.04 4.12 -20.27
C GLN A 291 14.55 3.94 -20.15
N LYS A 292 15.34 4.92 -20.60
CA LYS A 292 16.82 4.89 -20.53
C LYS A 292 17.35 4.60 -19.13
N PHE A 293 16.75 5.19 -18.09
CA PHE A 293 17.18 4.99 -16.72
C PHE A 293 16.74 3.63 -16.17
N ILE A 294 15.53 3.18 -16.54
CA ILE A 294 15.03 1.87 -16.14
C ILE A 294 15.84 0.74 -16.78
N ASP A 295 16.29 0.89 -18.03
CA ASP A 295 17.14 -0.10 -18.69
C ASP A 295 18.47 -0.28 -17.92
N LEU A 296 19.13 0.83 -17.56
CA LEU A 296 20.37 0.81 -16.77
C LEU A 296 20.18 0.14 -15.40
N VAL A 297 19.10 0.48 -14.69
CA VAL A 297 18.79 -0.14 -13.40
C VAL A 297 18.42 -1.61 -13.58
N SER A 298 17.75 -1.97 -14.68
CA SER A 298 17.39 -3.35 -14.99
C SER A 298 18.62 -4.21 -15.26
N ASP A 299 19.63 -3.67 -15.95
CA ASP A 299 20.92 -4.33 -16.17
C ASP A 299 21.62 -4.62 -14.83
N ARG A 300 21.64 -3.64 -13.93
CA ARG A 300 22.18 -3.81 -12.58
C ARG A 300 21.41 -4.83 -11.76
N VAL A 301 20.09 -4.79 -11.78
CA VAL A 301 19.25 -5.78 -11.08
C VAL A 301 19.56 -7.18 -11.60
N ARG A 302 19.76 -7.36 -12.91
CA ARG A 302 20.16 -8.64 -13.50
C ARG A 302 21.54 -9.09 -13.02
N GLU A 303 22.52 -8.18 -12.95
CA GLU A 303 23.85 -8.44 -12.39
C GLU A 303 23.76 -8.93 -10.94
N VAL A 304 23.04 -8.21 -10.08
CA VAL A 304 22.85 -8.55 -8.65
C VAL A 304 22.18 -9.91 -8.48
N ILE A 305 21.13 -10.17 -9.25
CA ILE A 305 20.44 -11.46 -9.22
C ILE A 305 21.41 -12.58 -9.62
N SER A 306 22.20 -12.38 -10.68
CA SER A 306 23.17 -13.40 -11.13
C SER A 306 24.31 -13.65 -10.14
N GLY A 307 24.64 -12.66 -9.32
CA GLY A 307 25.67 -12.74 -8.29
C GLY A 307 25.22 -13.33 -6.95
N CYS A 308 23.91 -13.51 -6.73
CA CYS A 308 23.35 -13.94 -5.45
C CYS A 308 22.52 -15.23 -5.60
N ALA A 309 23.03 -16.33 -5.05
CA ALA A 309 22.38 -17.65 -5.13
C ALA A 309 20.95 -17.64 -4.55
N ASP A 310 20.72 -16.90 -3.46
CA ASP A 310 19.40 -16.80 -2.83
C ASP A 310 18.39 -16.10 -3.75
N LEU A 311 18.80 -15.02 -4.45
CA LEU A 311 17.94 -14.32 -5.40
C LEU A 311 17.58 -15.21 -6.59
N MET A 312 18.56 -15.96 -7.14
CA MET A 312 18.31 -16.93 -8.21
C MET A 312 17.31 -18.00 -7.78
N ALA A 313 17.49 -18.57 -6.58
CA ALA A 313 16.60 -19.60 -6.03
C ALA A 313 15.16 -19.10 -5.85
N LEU A 314 14.97 -17.81 -5.55
CA LEU A 314 13.66 -17.20 -5.31
C LEU A 314 12.90 -16.80 -6.58
N GLN A 315 13.51 -16.76 -7.77
CA GLN A 315 12.84 -16.33 -9.01
C GLN A 315 11.61 -17.19 -9.34
N LYS A 316 11.76 -18.52 -9.34
CA LYS A 316 10.69 -19.46 -9.65
C LYS A 316 9.57 -19.45 -8.58
N PRO A 317 9.87 -19.50 -7.27
CA PRO A 317 8.87 -19.27 -6.22
C PRO A 317 8.10 -17.94 -6.36
N CYS A 318 8.79 -16.84 -6.70
CA CYS A 318 8.15 -15.54 -6.93
C CYS A 318 7.15 -15.59 -8.09
N ALA A 319 7.56 -16.14 -9.24
CA ALA A 319 6.68 -16.28 -10.40
C ALA A 319 5.46 -17.16 -10.11
N ASN A 320 5.67 -18.30 -9.45
CA ASN A 320 4.60 -19.22 -9.07
C ASN A 320 3.62 -18.59 -8.08
N GLY A 321 4.14 -17.95 -7.03
CA GLY A 321 3.32 -17.27 -6.03
C GLY A 321 2.50 -16.14 -6.65
N PHE A 322 3.10 -15.33 -7.53
CA PHE A 322 2.37 -14.25 -8.19
C PHE A 322 1.28 -14.79 -9.13
N ARG A 323 1.55 -15.87 -9.86
CA ARG A 323 0.54 -16.54 -10.72
C ARG A 323 -0.66 -17.02 -9.91
N LEU A 324 -0.44 -17.60 -8.73
CA LEU A 324 -1.51 -18.02 -7.82
C LEU A 324 -2.28 -16.81 -7.29
N HIS A 325 -1.58 -15.74 -6.89
CA HIS A 325 -2.21 -14.50 -6.46
C HIS A 325 -3.11 -13.88 -7.54
N THR A 326 -2.68 -13.86 -8.81
CA THR A 326 -3.50 -13.32 -9.90
C THR A 326 -4.81 -14.09 -10.10
N LYS A 327 -4.85 -15.40 -9.82
CA LYS A 327 -6.07 -16.22 -9.93
C LYS A 327 -7.12 -15.90 -8.87
N ILE A 328 -6.71 -15.41 -7.70
CA ILE A 328 -7.63 -15.07 -6.60
C ILE A 328 -8.13 -13.62 -6.66
N LYS A 329 -7.60 -12.79 -7.57
CA LYS A 329 -8.06 -11.42 -7.75
C LYS A 329 -9.50 -11.40 -8.26
N SER A 330 -10.32 -10.52 -7.70
CA SER A 330 -11.62 -10.20 -8.29
C SER A 330 -11.41 -9.62 -9.69
N LYS A 331 -12.25 -9.98 -10.66
CA LYS A 331 -12.14 -9.42 -12.01
C LYS A 331 -12.55 -7.94 -12.04
N PRO A 332 -11.94 -7.11 -12.90
CA PRO A 332 -12.38 -5.75 -13.12
C PRO A 332 -13.71 -5.73 -13.89
N SER A 333 -14.37 -4.57 -13.94
CA SER A 333 -15.62 -4.42 -14.67
C SER A 333 -15.44 -4.68 -16.17
N ARG A 334 -16.49 -5.21 -16.82
CA ARG A 334 -16.46 -5.47 -18.28
C ARG A 334 -16.21 -4.19 -19.08
N GLU A 335 -16.73 -3.08 -18.61
CA GLU A 335 -16.56 -1.76 -19.22
C GLU A 335 -15.10 -1.32 -19.17
N SER A 336 -14.45 -1.44 -18.01
CA SER A 336 -13.04 -1.11 -17.86
C SER A 336 -12.12 -2.01 -18.68
N ILE A 337 -12.43 -3.31 -18.80
CA ILE A 337 -11.68 -4.22 -19.68
C ILE A 337 -11.73 -3.75 -21.13
N ARG A 338 -12.91 -3.35 -21.60
CA ARG A 338 -13.09 -2.85 -22.96
C ARG A 338 -12.31 -1.55 -23.17
N ARG A 339 -12.51 -0.57 -22.30
CA ARG A 339 -11.87 0.75 -22.37
C ARG A 339 -10.35 0.68 -22.27
N ALA A 340 -9.81 -0.25 -21.50
CA ALA A 340 -8.36 -0.41 -21.34
C ALA A 340 -7.64 -0.73 -22.65
N ASN A 341 -8.30 -1.42 -23.59
CA ASN A 341 -7.73 -1.71 -24.91
C ASN A 341 -7.69 -0.48 -25.83
N ASP A 342 -8.53 0.52 -25.56
CA ASP A 342 -8.67 1.73 -26.37
C ASP A 342 -7.89 2.91 -25.77
N LEU A 343 -7.12 2.69 -24.70
CA LEU A 343 -6.37 3.77 -24.04
C LEU A 343 -5.22 4.26 -24.92
N PRO A 344 -4.96 5.59 -24.95
CA PRO A 344 -3.84 6.13 -25.70
C PRO A 344 -2.51 5.67 -25.11
N LEU A 345 -1.48 5.67 -25.96
CA LEU A 345 -0.12 5.47 -25.52
C LEU A 345 0.32 6.63 -24.64
N GLU A 346 0.86 6.32 -23.46
CA GLU A 346 1.37 7.31 -22.53
C GLU A 346 2.86 7.62 -22.78
N GLY A 347 3.21 8.90 -22.62
CA GLY A 347 4.61 9.31 -22.50
C GLY A 347 5.13 9.23 -21.07
N VAL A 348 6.27 9.88 -20.86
CA VAL A 348 6.97 9.87 -19.56
C VAL A 348 6.16 10.68 -18.53
N HIS A 349 5.93 10.10 -17.35
CA HIS A 349 5.14 10.74 -16.30
C HIS A 349 5.72 12.12 -15.92
N PRO A 350 4.88 13.17 -15.74
CA PRO A 350 5.34 14.54 -15.44
C PRO A 350 6.21 14.69 -14.19
N MET A 351 6.11 13.77 -13.23
CA MET A 351 7.01 13.72 -12.06
C MET A 351 8.51 13.61 -12.44
N PHE A 352 8.81 13.19 -13.67
CA PHE A 352 10.16 13.08 -14.21
C PHE A 352 10.51 14.25 -15.14
N LYS A 353 9.78 15.37 -15.10
CA LYS A 353 10.04 16.58 -15.91
C LYS A 353 11.51 17.01 -15.90
N ALA A 354 12.17 16.98 -14.74
CA ALA A 354 13.59 17.34 -14.61
C ALA A 354 14.56 16.42 -15.39
N LEU A 355 14.10 15.25 -15.82
CA LEU A 355 14.87 14.28 -16.60
C LEU A 355 14.46 14.24 -18.08
N GLN A 356 13.36 14.92 -18.45
CA GLN A 356 12.96 15.00 -19.86
C GLN A 356 13.90 15.99 -20.58
N GLY A 357 14.60 15.49 -21.60
CA GLY A 357 15.69 16.24 -22.27
C GLY A 357 17.08 16.04 -21.65
N SER A 358 17.23 15.15 -20.66
CA SER A 358 18.54 14.85 -20.07
C SER A 358 19.52 14.29 -21.12
N SER A 359 20.67 14.94 -21.26
CA SER A 359 21.75 14.53 -22.16
C SER A 359 22.31 13.14 -21.84
N GLU A 360 23.02 12.51 -22.78
CA GLU A 360 23.75 11.25 -22.55
C GLU A 360 24.69 11.32 -21.35
N LEU A 361 25.28 12.50 -21.10
CA LEU A 361 26.14 12.76 -19.93
C LEU A 361 25.40 12.56 -18.60
N THR A 362 24.11 12.90 -18.52
CA THR A 362 23.30 12.71 -17.31
C THR A 362 23.03 11.22 -17.06
N ALA A 363 22.77 10.46 -18.11
CA ALA A 363 22.59 9.01 -18.02
C ALA A 363 23.89 8.29 -17.65
N LEU A 364 25.02 8.72 -18.22
CA LEU A 364 26.36 8.24 -17.85
C LEU A 364 26.70 8.54 -16.38
N ALA A 365 26.47 9.79 -15.93
CA ALA A 365 26.69 10.16 -14.54
C ALA A 365 25.79 9.36 -13.59
N PHE A 366 24.55 9.08 -13.98
CA PHE A 366 23.66 8.20 -13.22
C PHE A 366 24.17 6.77 -13.15
N PHE A 367 24.63 6.21 -14.27
CA PHE A 367 25.20 4.87 -14.33
C PHE A 367 26.43 4.72 -13.43
N GLU A 368 27.32 5.72 -13.42
CA GLU A 368 28.49 5.74 -12.54
C GLU A 368 28.09 5.81 -11.06
N ARG A 369 27.11 6.64 -10.68
CA ARG A 369 26.58 6.65 -9.31
C ARG A 369 25.97 5.31 -8.91
N LEU A 370 25.25 4.67 -9.84
CA LEU A 370 24.59 3.40 -9.62
C LEU A 370 25.62 2.26 -9.38
N LYS A 371 26.78 2.30 -10.05
CA LYS A 371 27.91 1.41 -9.76
C LYS A 371 28.66 1.76 -8.48
N ALA A 372 28.83 3.04 -8.20
CA ALA A 372 29.57 3.55 -7.05
C ALA A 372 28.83 3.35 -5.72
N PHE A 373 27.52 3.04 -5.76
CA PHE A 373 26.71 2.76 -4.58
C PHE A 373 27.09 1.41 -3.95
N ARG A 374 28.25 1.35 -3.30
CA ARG A 374 28.63 0.31 -2.34
C ARG A 374 28.80 0.95 -0.96
N LEU A 375 27.93 0.55 -0.04
CA LEU A 375 28.14 0.57 1.42
C LEU A 375 28.58 1.92 2.01
N VAL A 376 27.68 2.90 2.05
CA VAL A 376 27.73 3.88 3.15
C VAL A 376 26.90 3.28 4.28
N LEU A 377 27.57 2.51 5.15
CA LEU A 377 27.10 2.28 6.52
C LEU A 377 27.03 3.66 7.18
N LEU A 378 25.91 4.36 7.03
CA LEU A 378 25.58 5.47 7.92
C LEU A 378 25.23 4.87 9.27
N ARG A 379 26.27 4.52 10.03
CA ARG A 379 26.20 4.67 11.48
C ARG A 379 25.82 6.12 11.70
N VAL A 380 24.60 6.34 12.21
CA VAL A 380 24.24 7.59 12.86
C VAL A 380 25.05 7.64 14.14
N ASP A 381 26.33 7.98 14.02
CA ASP A 381 27.08 8.53 15.13
C ASP A 381 26.65 10.00 15.21
N ASN A 382 25.94 10.32 16.29
CA ASN A 382 25.61 11.68 16.68
C ASN A 382 26.90 12.50 16.75
N THR A 383 27.25 13.21 15.67
CA THR A 383 27.98 14.47 15.72
C THR A 383 28.13 15.08 14.32
N SER A 384 27.73 16.35 14.25
CA SER A 384 28.13 17.34 13.22
C SER A 384 27.34 17.34 11.91
N MET A 385 26.50 18.38 11.78
CA MET A 385 26.02 18.89 10.51
C MET A 385 27.18 19.15 9.55
N VAL A 386 27.12 18.61 8.34
CA VAL A 386 27.77 19.22 7.18
C VAL A 386 26.76 19.22 6.04
N SER A 387 26.35 20.42 5.64
CA SER A 387 25.58 20.68 4.43
C SER A 387 26.42 20.37 3.20
N LEU A 388 25.82 19.76 2.19
CA LEU A 388 26.33 19.86 0.83
C LEU A 388 25.20 20.36 -0.08
N THR A 389 25.40 21.59 -0.52
CA THR A 389 24.82 22.24 -1.71
C THR A 389 25.04 21.44 -2.97
#